data_AF-Q6Z5Q1-F1
#
_entry.id   AF-Q6Z5Q1-F1
#
_cell.length_a   1.000
_cell.length_b   1.000
_cell.length_c   1.000
_cell.angle_alpha   90.00
_cell.angle_beta   90.00
_cell.angle_gamma   90.00
#
_symmetry.space_group_name_H-M   'P 1'
#
loop_
_entity.id
_entity.type
_entity.pdbx_description
1 polymer ?
#
loop_
_entity_poly.entity_id
_entity_poly.type
_entity_poly.pdbx_seq_one_letter_code
_entity_poly.pdbx_strand_id
1 'polypeptide(L)'
;MSASDPNSAIYVTDNSKQIKAKVNKYAFSGGQDTVELHRELGANLDVDVSIKYLNFFLQDDDELEHIKKEYKAGRMLTGEVKQRLIEVLSELVARHQRARAQVTEEVK
;
A
#
# COMPACT_ATOMS: atom_id res chain seq x y z
N MET A 1 2.24 10.25 -9.04
CA MET A 1 1.05 9.62 -9.65
C MET A 1 0.68 10.41 -10.88
N SER A 2 0.61 9.79 -12.07
CA SER A 2 0.15 10.44 -13.30
C SER A 2 -1.01 9.66 -13.89
N ALA A 3 -2.08 10.35 -14.29
CA ALA A 3 -3.22 9.70 -14.95
C ALA A 3 -2.85 9.11 -16.33
N SER A 4 -1.72 9.55 -16.92
CA SER A 4 -1.24 9.07 -18.22
C SER A 4 -0.54 7.71 -18.17
N ASP A 5 -0.09 7.25 -17.00
CA ASP A 5 0.44 5.90 -16.81
C ASP A 5 -0.48 5.12 -15.85
N PRO A 6 -1.29 4.18 -16.39
CA PRO A 6 -2.21 3.37 -15.60
C PRO A 6 -1.56 2.56 -14.47
N ASN A 7 -0.24 2.33 -14.52
CA ASN A 7 0.49 1.57 -13.51
C ASN A 7 1.12 2.47 -12.42
N SER A 8 1.15 3.78 -12.64
CA SER A 8 1.72 4.75 -11.70
C SER A 8 0.80 5.15 -10.54
N ALA A 9 -0.46 4.67 -10.58
CA ALA A 9 -1.49 5.02 -9.61
C ALA A 9 -2.44 3.84 -9.34
N ILE A 10 -2.99 3.82 -8.12
CA ILE A 10 -4.13 3.00 -7.73
C ILE A 10 -5.38 3.85 -7.97
N TYR A 11 -6.24 3.42 -8.89
CA TYR A 11 -7.48 4.13 -9.20
C TYR A 11 -8.60 3.64 -8.28
N VAL A 12 -9.52 4.54 -7.93
CA VAL A 12 -10.73 4.19 -7.15
C VAL A 12 -11.71 3.25 -7.88
N THR A 13 -11.44 2.97 -9.16
CA THR A 13 -12.15 2.00 -9.99
C THR A 13 -11.40 0.68 -10.13
N ASP A 14 -10.19 0.55 -9.60
CA ASP A 14 -9.44 -0.70 -9.64
C ASP A 14 -10.15 -1.76 -8.78
N ASN A 15 -10.13 -3.01 -9.23
CA ASN A 15 -10.54 -4.16 -8.42
C ASN A 15 -9.38 -4.67 -7.56
N SER A 16 -9.68 -5.52 -6.57
CA SER A 16 -8.69 -6.04 -5.63
C SER A 16 -7.52 -6.78 -6.30
N LYS A 17 -7.73 -7.45 -7.45
CA LYS A 17 -6.65 -8.10 -8.20
C LYS A 17 -5.71 -7.09 -8.85
N GLN A 18 -6.26 -5.99 -9.39
CA GLN A 18 -5.49 -4.89 -9.97
C GLN A 18 -4.68 -4.16 -8.90
N ILE A 19 -5.30 -3.85 -7.75
CA ILE A 19 -4.62 -3.23 -6.60
C ILE A 19 -3.43 -4.10 -6.17
N LYS A 20 -3.67 -5.40 -5.93
CA LYS A 20 -2.62 -6.37 -5.59
C LYS A 20 -1.48 -6.39 -6.62
N ALA A 21 -1.82 -6.47 -7.90
CA ALA A 21 -0.82 -6.52 -8.97
C ALA A 21 0.03 -5.24 -8.99
N LYS A 22 -0.59 -4.07 -8.84
CA LYS A 22 0.11 -2.78 -8.88
C LYS A 22 1.02 -2.58 -7.66
N VAL A 23 0.54 -2.88 -6.47
CA VAL A 23 1.37 -2.79 -5.25
C VAL A 23 2.55 -3.76 -5.32
N ASN A 24 2.33 -5.02 -5.69
CA ASN A 24 3.40 -5.99 -5.72
C ASN A 24 4.45 -5.68 -6.79
N LYS A 25 4.03 -5.30 -8.00
CA LYS A 25 4.94 -5.12 -9.14
C LYS A 25 5.56 -3.72 -9.23
N TYR A 26 4.83 -2.67 -8.87
CA TYR A 26 5.22 -1.29 -9.20
C TYR A 26 5.44 -0.39 -7.98
N ALA A 27 4.93 -0.73 -6.80
CA ALA A 27 5.26 0.02 -5.59
C ALA A 27 6.74 -0.20 -5.24
N PHE A 28 7.54 0.86 -5.37
CA PHE A 28 8.96 0.82 -5.04
C PHE A 28 9.16 0.48 -3.56
N SER A 29 10.06 -0.47 -3.30
CA SER A 29 10.39 -0.94 -1.95
C SER A 29 11.72 -0.32 -1.48
N GLY A 30 11.79 0.03 -0.21
CA GLY A 30 13.05 0.35 0.47
C GLY A 30 13.74 -0.85 1.13
N GLY A 31 13.18 -2.06 1.00
CA GLY A 31 13.81 -3.31 1.45
C GLY A 31 15.00 -3.71 0.58
N GLN A 32 15.74 -4.74 1.04
CA GLN A 32 16.95 -5.21 0.35
C GLN A 32 16.61 -6.27 -0.69
N ASP A 33 17.56 -6.53 -1.60
CA ASP A 33 17.39 -7.48 -2.70
C ASP A 33 17.23 -8.93 -2.26
N THR A 34 17.85 -9.31 -1.14
CA THR A 34 17.74 -10.66 -0.56
C THR A 34 17.20 -10.62 0.87
N VAL A 35 16.61 -11.74 1.31
CA VAL A 35 16.08 -11.86 2.66
C VAL A 35 17.19 -11.74 3.68
N GLU A 36 18.35 -12.32 3.43
CA GLU A 36 19.51 -12.29 4.32
C GLU A 36 19.98 -10.85 4.56
N LEU A 37 20.18 -10.10 3.47
CA LEU A 37 20.54 -8.68 3.56
C LEU A 37 19.45 -7.87 4.25
N HIS A 38 18.19 -8.16 3.98
CA HIS A 38 17.08 -7.45 4.62
C HIS A 38 17.02 -7.70 6.12
N ARG A 39 17.29 -8.92 6.57
CA ARG A 39 17.36 -9.28 7.99
C ARG A 39 18.53 -8.61 8.69
N GLU A 40 19.64 -8.41 7.99
CA GLU A 40 20.85 -7.77 8.51
C GLU A 40 20.75 -6.23 8.54
N LEU A 41 20.30 -5.62 7.44
CA LEU A 41 20.35 -4.17 7.22
C LEU A 41 19.00 -3.47 7.38
N GLY A 42 17.89 -4.22 7.32
CA GLY A 42 16.55 -3.67 7.36
C GLY A 42 16.14 -2.89 6.10
N ALA A 43 15.02 -2.17 6.20
CA ALA A 43 14.46 -1.34 5.13
C ALA A 43 14.78 0.15 5.30
N ASN A 44 14.97 0.85 4.19
CA ASN A 44 14.94 2.31 4.14
C ASN A 44 13.51 2.83 3.98
N LEU A 45 12.92 3.32 5.07
CA LEU A 45 11.54 3.83 5.08
C LEU A 45 11.33 5.12 4.29
N ASP A 46 12.38 5.93 4.09
CA ASP A 46 12.26 7.26 3.44
C ASP A 46 11.96 7.13 1.94
N VAL A 47 12.37 6.01 1.34
CA VAL A 47 12.16 5.72 -0.08
C VAL A 47 11.00 4.77 -0.33
N ASP A 48 10.55 4.02 0.67
CA ASP A 48 9.52 2.99 0.52
C ASP A 48 8.13 3.60 0.25
N VAL A 49 7.58 3.28 -0.92
CA VAL A 49 6.27 3.80 -1.35
C VAL A 49 5.14 3.16 -0.55
N SER A 50 5.31 1.91 -0.10
CA SER A 50 4.26 1.22 0.64
C SER A 50 4.08 1.83 2.02
N ILE A 51 5.17 2.17 2.71
CA ILE A 51 5.15 2.89 3.98
C ILE A 51 4.55 4.28 3.82
N LYS A 52 4.88 5.00 2.74
CA LYS A 52 4.27 6.30 2.44
C LYS A 52 2.75 6.19 2.33
N TYR A 53 2.23 5.18 1.62
CA TYR A 53 0.79 4.99 1.49
C TYR A 53 0.13 4.54 2.81
N LEU A 54 0.77 3.64 3.56
CA LEU A 54 0.28 3.24 4.88
C LEU A 54 0.17 4.45 5.82
N ASN A 55 1.15 5.35 5.83
CA ASN A 55 1.06 6.61 6.60
C ASN A 55 -0.18 7.46 6.28
N PHE A 56 -0.70 7.40 5.06
CA PHE A 56 -1.87 8.19 4.66
C PHE A 56 -3.20 7.48 4.90
N PHE A 57 -3.23 6.15 4.80
CA PHE A 57 -4.48 5.40 4.71
C PHE A 57 -4.71 4.41 5.86
N LEU A 58 -3.65 3.98 6.55
CA LEU A 58 -3.81 3.18 7.77
C LEU A 58 -4.17 4.13 8.91
N GLN A 59 -5.30 3.88 9.56
CA GLN A 59 -5.84 4.74 10.62
C GLN A 59 -5.34 4.38 12.02
N ASP A 60 -4.71 3.20 12.17
CA ASP A 60 -4.16 2.72 13.43
C ASP A 60 -2.69 3.14 13.52
N ASP A 61 -2.41 4.17 14.31
CA ASP A 61 -1.07 4.73 14.51
C ASP A 61 -0.12 3.74 15.21
N ASP A 62 -0.64 2.93 16.13
CA ASP A 62 0.16 1.92 16.85
C ASP A 62 0.59 0.80 15.91
N GLU A 63 -0.33 0.33 15.06
CA GLU A 63 -0.03 -0.65 14.02
C GLU A 63 0.99 -0.10 13.01
N LEU A 64 0.82 1.16 12.57
CA LEU A 64 1.74 1.81 11.65
C LEU A 64 3.15 1.93 12.22
N GLU A 65 3.28 2.33 13.48
CA GLU A 65 4.57 2.45 14.15
C GLU A 65 5.22 1.08 14.36
N HIS A 66 4.42 0.05 14.68
CA HIS A 66 4.89 -1.33 14.74
C HIS A 66 5.47 -1.78 13.38
N ILE A 67 4.73 -1.60 12.28
CA ILE A 67 5.19 -1.95 10.93
C ILE A 67 6.51 -1.25 10.60
N LYS A 68 6.61 0.08 10.84
CA LYS A 68 7.83 0.85 10.59
C LYS A 68 9.01 0.30 11.38
N LYS A 69 8.82 0.03 12.67
CA LYS A 69 9.87 -0.49 13.56
C LYS A 69 10.35 -1.86 13.12
N GLU A 70 9.44 -2.78 12.84
CA GLU A 70 9.78 -4.15 12.44
C GLU A 70 10.43 -4.19 11.06
N TYR A 71 9.93 -3.41 10.11
CA TYR A 71 10.46 -3.35 8.75
C TYR A 71 11.83 -2.67 8.70
N LYS A 72 12.01 -1.54 9.41
CA LYS A 72 13.31 -0.87 9.52
C LYS A 72 14.35 -1.75 10.20
N ALA A 73 13.94 -2.63 11.11
CA ALA A 73 14.83 -3.58 11.77
C ALA A 73 15.01 -4.91 11.01
N GLY A 74 14.42 -5.07 9.82
CA GLY A 74 14.53 -6.28 9.02
C GLY A 74 13.71 -7.48 9.53
N ARG A 75 12.89 -7.29 10.58
CA ARG A 75 12.04 -8.34 11.17
C ARG A 75 10.74 -8.59 10.39
N MET A 76 10.20 -7.57 9.74
CA MET A 76 9.11 -7.71 8.78
C MET A 76 9.69 -7.62 7.36
N LEU A 77 9.25 -8.44 6.43
CA LEU A 77 9.70 -8.44 5.04
C LEU A 77 8.86 -7.49 4.18
N THR A 78 9.42 -7.03 3.06
CA THR A 78 8.72 -6.20 2.04
C THR A 78 7.36 -6.79 1.65
N GLY A 79 7.28 -8.11 1.48
CA GLY A 79 6.05 -8.80 1.09
C GLY A 79 4.93 -8.66 2.11
N GLU A 80 5.27 -8.67 3.41
CA GLU A 80 4.32 -8.54 4.52
C GLU A 80 3.78 -7.11 4.59
N VAL A 81 4.65 -6.11 4.46
CA VAL A 81 4.25 -4.68 4.39
C VAL A 81 3.33 -4.42 3.20
N LYS A 82 3.69 -4.94 2.02
CA LYS A 82 2.87 -4.81 0.80
C LYS A 82 1.52 -5.50 0.95
N GLN A 83 1.48 -6.68 1.58
CA GLN A 83 0.23 -7.39 1.83
C GLN A 83 -0.71 -6.56 2.70
N ARG A 84 -0.18 -5.95 3.77
CA ARG A 84 -0.97 -5.06 4.63
C ARG A 84 -1.51 -3.85 3.86
N LEU A 85 -0.66 -3.22 3.03
CA LEU A 85 -1.10 -2.11 2.18
C LEU A 85 -2.22 -2.51 1.21
N ILE A 86 -2.13 -3.70 0.61
CA ILE A 86 -3.15 -4.20 -0.32
C ILE A 86 -4.51 -4.32 0.37
N GLU A 87 -4.54 -4.78 1.62
CA GLU A 87 -5.76 -4.90 2.41
C GLU A 87 -6.39 -3.53 2.67
N VAL A 88 -5.59 -2.58 3.18
CA VAL A 88 -6.02 -1.21 3.46
C VAL A 88 -6.59 -0.54 2.21
N LEU A 89 -5.88 -0.62 1.08
CA LEU A 89 -6.33 -0.02 -0.18
C LEU A 89 -7.55 -0.72 -0.77
N SER A 90 -7.61 -2.05 -0.69
CA SER A 90 -8.77 -2.80 -1.20
C SER A 90 -10.04 -2.45 -0.42
N GLU A 91 -9.95 -2.33 0.89
CA GLU A 91 -11.08 -1.91 1.72
C GLU A 91 -11.50 -0.47 1.41
N LEU A 92 -10.54 0.46 1.33
CA LEU A 92 -10.79 1.86 0.99
C LEU A 92 -11.53 2.01 -0.34
N VAL A 93 -11.03 1.35 -1.39
CA VAL A 93 -11.63 1.38 -2.72
C VAL A 93 -13.02 0.74 -2.72
N ALA A 94 -13.19 -0.41 -2.05
CA ALA A 94 -14.49 -1.07 -1.95
C ALA A 94 -15.53 -0.21 -1.19
N ARG A 95 -15.12 0.53 -0.15
CA ARG A 95 -16.00 1.48 0.54
C ARG A 95 -16.38 2.64 -0.38
N HIS A 96 -15.41 3.21 -1.09
CA HIS A 96 -15.67 4.28 -2.06
C HIS A 96 -16.65 3.84 -3.16
N GLN A 97 -16.45 2.66 -3.76
CA GLN A 97 -17.31 2.14 -4.81
C GLN A 97 -18.75 1.91 -4.32
N ARG A 98 -18.93 1.40 -3.09
CA ARG A 98 -20.25 1.26 -2.46
C ARG A 98 -20.94 2.61 -2.27
N ALA A 99 -20.23 3.61 -1.75
CA ALA A 99 -20.77 4.95 -1.58
C ALA A 99 -21.12 5.60 -2.93
N ARG A 100 -20.25 5.44 -3.94
CA ARG A 100 -20.48 5.98 -5.28
C ARG A 100 -21.70 5.35 -5.97
N ALA A 101 -21.95 4.06 -5.75
CA ALA A 101 -23.12 3.37 -6.31
C ALA A 101 -24.46 3.91 -5.77
N GLN A 102 -24.46 4.59 -4.62
CA GLN A 102 -25.65 5.22 -4.03
C GLN A 102 -25.95 6.62 -4.60
N VAL A 103 -25.03 7.21 -5.38
CA VAL A 103 -25.22 8.53 -5.99
C VAL A 103 -26.00 8.36 -7.30
N THR A 104 -27.31 8.63 -7.25
CA THR A 104 -28.21 8.62 -8.41
C THR A 104 -28.34 10.04 -9.01
N GLU A 105 -28.94 10.15 -10.21
CA GLU A 105 -29.18 11.44 -10.87
C GLU A 105 -30.08 12.39 -10.04
N GLU A 106 -30.90 11.85 -9.14
CA GLU A 106 -31.78 12.61 -8.23
C GLU A 106 -31.01 13.26 -7.07
N VAL A 107 -29.77 12.80 -6.81
CA VAL A 107 -28.90 13.25 -5.70
C VAL A 107 -27.80 14.20 -6.21
N LYS A 108 -27.71 14.45 -7.53
CA LYS A 108 -26.78 15.42 -8.14
C LYS A 108 -27.31 16.84 -8.07
#